data_AF-A0A940NJE7-F1
#
_entry.id   AF-A0A940NJE7-F1
#
_cell.length_a   1.000
_cell.length_b   1.000
_cell.length_c   1.000
_cell.angle_alpha   90.00
_cell.angle_beta   90.00
_cell.angle_gamma   90.00
#
_symmetry.space_group_name_H-M   'P 1'
#
loop_
_entity.id
_entity.type
_entity.pdbx_description
1 polymer ?
#
loop_
_entity_poly.entity_id
_entity_poly.type
_entity_poly.pdbx_seq_one_letter_code
_entity_poly.pdbx_strand_id
1 'polypeptide(L)'
;MRIARLCIENFRGIRHATLLLPKHEILIGDNNTGRTTALEALDLALGPERLHRVPPISEHDFYNGHYFNRPSRVAASGEIGEPSIIRIEVVIVHLILGGESPLWRPH
;
A
#
# COMPACT_ATOMS: atom_id res chain seq x y z
N MET A 1 -10.07 -12.68 -9.93
CA MET A 1 -9.38 -11.94 -8.86
C MET A 1 -9.69 -10.45 -8.99
N ARG A 2 -10.12 -9.77 -7.92
CA ARG A 2 -10.27 -8.30 -7.88
C ARG A 2 -9.93 -7.75 -6.49
N ILE A 3 -9.47 -6.52 -6.44
CA ILE A 3 -9.26 -5.80 -5.17
C ILE A 3 -10.62 -5.28 -4.68
N ALA A 4 -10.97 -5.55 -3.42
CA ALA A 4 -12.20 -5.10 -2.77
C ALA A 4 -11.97 -3.94 -1.79
N ARG A 5 -10.80 -3.89 -1.17
CA ARG A 5 -10.42 -2.82 -0.23
C ARG A 5 -8.92 -2.57 -0.25
N LEU A 6 -8.55 -1.30 -0.12
CA LEU A 6 -7.20 -0.83 0.10
C LEU A 6 -7.17 0.08 1.32
N CYS A 7 -6.35 -0.25 2.33
CA CYS A 7 -6.04 0.65 3.44
C CYS A 7 -4.57 1.05 3.37
N ILE A 8 -4.30 2.34 3.56
CA ILE A 8 -2.98 2.95 3.48
C ILE A 8 -2.74 3.77 4.74
N GLU A 9 -1.58 3.60 5.37
CA GLU A 9 -1.10 4.41 6.48
C GLU A 9 0.36 4.84 6.24
N ASN A 10 0.60 6.14 6.46
CA ASN A 10 1.90 6.80 6.38
C ASN A 10 2.69 6.61 5.06
N PHE A 11 2.02 6.54 3.91
CA PHE A 11 2.66 6.34 2.61
C PHE A 11 2.59 7.59 1.73
N ARG A 12 3.76 8.17 1.41
CA ARG A 12 3.92 9.34 0.53
C ARG A 12 2.97 10.51 0.86
N GLY A 13 2.02 10.85 -0.01
CA GLY A 13 1.04 11.92 0.23
C GLY A 13 -0.13 11.52 1.13
N ILE A 14 -0.24 10.24 1.51
CA ILE A 14 -1.38 9.69 2.24
C ILE A 14 -0.98 9.36 3.68
N ARG A 15 -1.51 10.13 4.64
CA ARG A 15 -1.35 9.81 6.07
C ARG A 15 -2.21 8.61 6.48
N HIS A 16 -3.48 8.63 6.09
CA HIS A 16 -4.42 7.54 6.30
C HIS A 16 -5.49 7.59 5.21
N ALA A 17 -5.79 6.45 4.58
CA ALA A 17 -6.92 6.32 3.66
C ALA A 17 -7.47 4.88 3.67
N THR A 18 -8.78 4.77 3.52
CA THR A 18 -9.47 3.50 3.27
C THR A 18 -10.33 3.65 2.02
N LEU A 19 -10.05 2.85 0.99
CA LEU A 19 -10.77 2.84 -0.27
C LEU A 19 -11.53 1.52 -0.40
N LEU A 20 -12.84 1.61 -0.59
CA LEU A 20 -13.69 0.47 -0.95
C LEU A 20 -13.84 0.45 -2.46
N LEU A 21 -13.40 -0.64 -3.09
CA LEU A 21 -13.30 -0.73 -4.54
C LEU A 21 -14.44 -1.61 -5.09
N PRO A 22 -15.45 -1.03 -5.76
CA PRO A 22 -16.45 -1.80 -6.48
C PRO A 22 -15.81 -2.53 -7.67
N LYS A 23 -16.62 -3.24 -8.47
CA LYS A 23 -16.11 -4.03 -9.60
C LYS A 23 -15.35 -3.19 -10.62
N HIS A 24 -15.82 -1.97 -10.85
CA HIS A 24 -15.20 -0.98 -11.73
C HIS A 24 -15.15 0.34 -10.97
N GLU A 25 -13.95 0.84 -10.70
CA GLU A 25 -13.71 2.08 -9.97
C GLU A 25 -12.96 3.07 -10.85
N ILE A 26 -13.29 4.36 -10.74
CA ILE A 26 -12.57 5.45 -11.38
C ILE A 26 -12.13 6.45 -10.31
N LEU A 27 -10.82 6.64 -10.16
CA LEU A 27 -10.25 7.62 -9.23
C LEU A 27 -10.21 9.02 -9.87
N ILE A 28 -11.09 9.92 -9.41
CA ILE A 28 -11.18 11.31 -9.89
C ILE A 28 -10.79 12.27 -8.77
N GLY A 29 -10.08 13.34 -9.13
CA GLY A 29 -9.63 14.38 -8.21
C GLY A 29 -8.62 15.29 -8.90
N ASP A 30 -8.14 16.32 -8.20
CA ASP A 30 -7.10 17.19 -8.73
C ASP A 30 -5.73 16.51 -8.75
N ASN A 31 -4.71 17.23 -9.23
CA ASN A 31 -3.33 16.80 -9.10
C ASN A 31 -2.93 16.71 -7.62
N ASN A 32 -2.07 15.75 -7.29
CA ASN A 32 -1.51 15.56 -5.94
C ASN A 32 -2.53 15.20 -4.85
N THR A 33 -3.74 14.77 -5.22
CA THR A 33 -4.79 14.31 -4.28
C THR A 33 -4.63 12.86 -3.80
N GLY A 34 -3.51 12.21 -4.13
CA GLY A 34 -3.21 10.84 -3.70
C GLY A 34 -3.70 9.73 -4.64
N ARG A 35 -4.28 10.06 -5.81
CA ARG A 35 -4.73 9.06 -6.81
C ARG A 35 -3.60 8.16 -7.29
N THR A 36 -2.51 8.75 -7.75
CA THR A 36 -1.31 7.99 -8.16
C THR A 36 -0.72 7.24 -6.97
N THR A 37 -0.66 7.87 -5.79
CA THR A 37 -0.17 7.24 -4.56
C THR A 37 -0.95 5.99 -4.16
N ALA A 38 -2.28 5.97 -4.36
CA ALA A 38 -3.08 4.78 -4.11
C ALA A 38 -2.73 3.62 -5.07
N LEU A 39 -2.47 3.92 -6.36
CA LEU A 39 -2.03 2.93 -7.33
C LEU A 39 -0.61 2.42 -7.03
N GLU A 40 0.29 3.31 -6.60
CA GLU A 40 1.65 2.95 -6.19
C GLU A 40 1.66 2.10 -4.91
N ALA A 41 0.72 2.33 -3.99
CA ALA A 41 0.56 1.48 -2.81
C ALA A 41 0.10 0.06 -3.21
N LEU A 42 -0.80 -0.04 -4.19
CA LEU A 42 -1.23 -1.33 -4.75
C LEU A 42 -0.07 -2.04 -5.46
N ASP A 43 0.73 -1.30 -6.23
CA ASP A 43 1.90 -1.85 -6.91
C ASP A 43 2.97 -2.30 -5.89
N LEU A 44 3.19 -1.54 -4.82
CA LEU A 44 4.09 -1.95 -3.74
C LEU A 44 3.59 -3.22 -3.01
N ALA A 45 2.28 -3.39 -2.85
CA ALA A 45 1.71 -4.53 -2.13
C ALA A 45 1.56 -5.79 -3.01
N LEU A 46 1.18 -5.63 -4.27
CA LEU A 46 0.79 -6.73 -5.17
C LEU A 46 1.62 -6.82 -6.45
N GLY A 47 2.36 -5.76 -6.78
CA GLY A 47 3.10 -5.65 -8.03
C GLY A 47 4.37 -6.51 -8.03
N PRO A 48 4.78 -7.00 -9.21
CA PRO A 48 6.04 -7.72 -9.36
C PRO A 48 7.25 -6.84 -9.07
N GLU A 49 7.11 -5.52 -9.22
CA GLU A 49 8.19 -4.53 -8.98
C GLU A 49 8.69 -4.51 -7.52
N ARG A 50 7.89 -5.01 -6.56
CA ARG A 50 8.38 -5.23 -5.18
C ARG A 50 9.58 -6.18 -5.15
N LEU A 51 9.74 -7.05 -6.15
CA LEU A 51 10.86 -7.98 -6.29
C LEU A 51 12.10 -7.34 -6.93
N HIS A 52 11.95 -6.24 -7.67
CA HIS A 52 13.03 -5.60 -8.43
C HIS A 52 13.66 -4.39 -7.73
N ARG A 53 12.96 -3.76 -6.76
CA ARG A 53 13.52 -2.67 -5.95
C ARG A 53 14.40 -3.18 -4.81
N VAL A 54 15.66 -2.74 -4.77
CA VAL A 54 16.59 -2.95 -3.64
C VAL A 54 17.12 -1.59 -3.16
N PRO A 55 16.73 -1.11 -1.96
CA PRO A 55 15.73 -1.67 -1.05
C PRO A 55 14.28 -1.50 -1.56
N PRO A 56 13.31 -2.33 -1.11
CA PRO A 56 11.92 -2.24 -1.55
C PRO A 56 11.23 -0.89 -1.25
N ILE A 57 11.70 -0.21 -0.21
CA ILE A 57 11.19 1.08 0.26
C ILE A 57 12.34 2.10 0.38
N SER A 58 12.03 3.37 0.16
CA SER A 58 12.94 4.50 0.31
C SER A 58 12.40 5.53 1.30
N GLU A 59 13.24 6.48 1.72
CA GLU A 59 12.84 7.58 2.62
C GLU A 59 11.67 8.41 2.07
N HIS A 60 11.56 8.52 0.75
CA HIS A 60 10.48 9.25 0.09
C HIS A 60 9.14 8.53 0.09
N ASP A 61 9.13 7.24 0.43
CA ASP A 61 7.89 6.45 0.52
C ASP A 61 7.14 6.72 1.83
N PHE A 62 7.79 7.33 2.82
CA PHE A 62 7.16 7.72 4.08
C PHE A 62 6.31 8.98 3.92
N TYR A 63 5.31 9.14 4.79
CA TYR A 63 4.43 10.30 4.75
C TYR A 63 5.19 11.62 4.87
N ASN A 64 5.12 12.45 3.83
CA ASN A 64 5.91 13.68 3.70
C ASN A 64 7.43 13.48 3.93
N GLY A 65 7.95 12.28 3.65
CA GLY A 65 9.36 11.93 3.90
C GLY A 65 9.73 11.77 5.38
N HIS A 66 8.76 11.71 6.30
CA HIS A 66 9.02 11.55 7.73
C HIS A 66 9.10 10.06 8.11
N TYR A 67 10.32 9.50 8.06
CA TYR A 67 10.59 8.11 8.42
C TYR A 67 10.94 7.89 9.90
N PHE A 68 11.12 8.97 10.66
CA PHE A 68 11.14 8.95 12.13
C PHE A 68 10.04 9.87 12.67
N ASN A 69 9.33 9.41 13.70
CA ASN A 69 8.45 10.25 14.48
C ASN A 69 9.27 11.32 15.19
N ARG A 70 8.73 12.55 15.31
CA ARG A 70 9.37 13.56 16.15
C ARG A 70 9.40 13.03 17.59
N PRO A 71 10.54 13.09 18.29
CA PRO A 71 10.56 12.83 19.72
C PRO A 71 9.53 13.74 20.38
N SER A 72 8.72 13.18 21.29
CA SER A 72 7.79 13.94 22.10
C SER A 72 8.54 15.09 22.77
N ARG A 73 7.93 16.28 22.89
CA ARG A 73 8.60 17.49 23.44
C ARG A 73 9.21 17.30 24.85
N VAL A 74 8.89 16.20 25.52
CA VAL A 74 9.41 15.78 26.82
C VAL A 74 10.78 15.10 26.71
N ALA A 75 11.10 14.47 25.58
CA ALA A 75 12.38 13.84 25.27
C ALA A 75 13.32 14.84 24.56
N ALA A 76 13.61 15.97 25.21
CA ALA A 76 14.57 16.94 24.71
C ALA A 76 16.00 16.54 25.14
N SER A 77 16.53 15.45 24.56
CA SER A 77 17.90 14.99 24.82
C SER A 77 18.43 14.07 23.71
N GLY A 78 18.55 14.58 22.48
CA GLY A 78 19.29 13.87 21.41
C GLY A 78 18.76 12.49 20.99
N GLU A 79 17.56 12.12 21.43
CA GLU A 79 16.94 10.83 21.14
C GLU A 79 16.38 10.83 19.70
N ILE A 80 16.80 9.83 18.92
CA ILE A 80 16.21 9.52 17.62
C ILE A 80 14.80 9.01 17.92
N GLY A 81 13.77 9.69 17.41
CA GLY A 81 12.38 9.29 17.63
C GLY A 81 12.05 7.94 17.00
N GLU A 82 10.93 7.34 17.41
CA GLU A 82 10.53 6.02 16.94
C GLU A 82 10.38 5.97 15.41
N PRO A 83 10.80 4.89 14.73
CA PRO A 83 10.64 4.77 13.29
C PRO A 83 9.16 4.80 12.89
N SER A 84 8.85 5.54 11.83
CA SER A 84 7.52 5.55 11.23
C SER A 84 7.23 4.21 10.58
N ILE A 85 6.01 3.72 10.66
CA ILE A 85 5.58 2.47 10.02
C ILE A 85 4.69 2.80 8.83
N ILE A 86 5.06 2.30 7.65
CA ILE A 86 4.19 2.28 6.47
C ILE A 86 3.32 1.02 6.56
N ARG A 87 2.00 1.18 6.45
CA ARG A 87 1.06 0.05 6.40
C ARG A 87 0.23 0.11 5.14
N ILE A 88 0.26 -0.98 4.37
CA ILE A 88 -0.60 -1.16 3.20
C ILE A 88 -1.30 -2.50 3.36
N GLU A 89 -2.62 -2.48 3.41
CA GLU A 89 -3.45 -3.67 3.51
C GLU A 89 -4.38 -3.74 2.31
N VAL A 90 -4.35 -4.89 1.62
CA VAL A 90 -5.15 -5.11 0.41
C VAL A 90 -6.01 -6.36 0.59
N VAL A 91 -7.32 -6.20 0.42
CA VAL A 91 -8.26 -7.32 0.41
C VAL A 91 -8.57 -7.69 -1.02
N ILE A 92 -8.26 -8.93 -1.39
CA ILE A 92 -8.54 -9.51 -2.71
C ILE A 92 -9.66 -10.53 -2.59
N VAL A 93 -10.60 -10.49 -3.53
CA VAL A 93 -11.70 -11.46 -3.64
C VAL A 93 -11.66 -12.19 -4.98
N HIS A 94 -12.32 -13.36 -5.05
CA HIS A 94 -12.30 -14.25 -6.21
C HIS A 94 -10.87 -14.62 -6.65
N LEU A 95 -10.00 -14.90 -5.67
CA LEU A 95 -8.69 -15.47 -5.92
C LEU A 95 -8.88 -16.93 -6.32
N ILE A 96 -8.51 -17.27 -7.56
CA ILE A 96 -8.44 -18.67 -7.98
C ILE A 96 -7.00 -19.10 -7.71
N LEU A 97 -6.79 -19.83 -6.63
CA LEU A 97 -5.52 -20.49 -6.38
C LEU A 97 -5.41 -21.63 -7.39
N GLY A 98 -4.39 -21.61 -8.23
CA GLY A 98 -4.18 -22.62 -9.27
C GLY A 98 -4.09 -24.02 -8.66
N GLY A 99 -5.19 -24.76 -8.76
CA GLY A 99 -5.34 -26.14 -8.34
C GLY A 99 -6.76 -26.55 -8.72
N GLU A 100 -6.88 -27.58 -9.54
CA GLU A 100 -8.10 -28.08 -10.17
C GLU A 100 -8.46 -27.44 -11.52
N SER A 101 -7.77 -27.92 -12.54
CA SER A 101 -8.31 -28.06 -13.90
C SER A 101 -9.57 -28.95 -13.86
N PRO A 102 -10.76 -28.47 -14.28
CA PRO A 102 -11.96 -29.31 -14.37
C PRO A 102 -12.02 -30.18 -15.65
N LEU A 103 -10.88 -30.41 -16.31
CA LEU A 103 -10.83 -30.96 -17.68
C LEU A 103 -10.53 -32.47 -17.77
N TRP A 104 -10.82 -33.25 -16.72
CA TRP A 104 -10.82 -34.71 -16.84
C TRP A 104 -12.18 -35.29 -16.46
N ARG A 105 -13.00 -35.59 -17.47
CA ARG A 105 -14.12 -36.53 -17.38
C ARG A 105 -13.83 -37.68 -18.34
N PRO A 106 -13.57 -38.91 -17.85
CA PRO A 106 -13.53 -40.06 -18.73
C PRO A 106 -14.98 -40.44 -19.08
N HIS A 107 -15.26 -40.49 -20.39
CA HIS A 107 -16.31 -41.33 -20.96
C HIS A 107 -15.64 -42.27 -21.96
#